data_AF-A0A944TWA4-F1
#
_entry.id   AF-A0A944TWA4-F1
#
_cell.length_a   1.000
_cell.length_b   1.000
_cell.length_c   1.000
_cell.angle_alpha   90.00
_cell.angle_beta   90.00
_cell.angle_gamma   90.00
#
_symmetry.space_group_name_H-M   'P 1'
#
loop_
_entity.id
_entity.type
_entity.pdbx_description
1 polymer ?
#
loop_
_entity_poly.entity_id
_entity_poly.type
_entity_poly.pdbx_seq_one_letter_code
_entity_poly.pdbx_strand_id
1 'polypeptide(L)'
;TLLLVALSILIAKIIATALSLGFGFFGGVFSPALLVGAAAGAVVTAVLNYTGLQSFQGPELVICGMAAVAGAVIGAPLSMIIIVLELTGSYGLALASTVGIVITTMTSSQLFGNSIFDKQLLNRGIDISQGRMGVRLMEEGLLSIISVNSLSFEPDTKVHVAKTQMIHHEITEAYVVSIDGEYVGKLNLRSLVFQGPEVCIMEFIDKEALSIKSDASLQQVIEAAANFIGETIPIVDRSTNRFVGTINEGDVFKLYLELQGQTIDLEKP
;
A
#
# COMPACT_ATOMS: atom_id res chain seq x y z
N THR A 1 10.46 -45.04 -16.51
CA THR A 1 11.67 -44.20 -16.62
C THR A 1 11.33 -42.73 -16.74
N LEU A 2 10.49 -42.31 -17.70
CA LEU A 2 10.13 -40.91 -17.90
C LEU A 2 9.50 -40.23 -16.66
N LEU A 3 8.62 -40.93 -15.93
CA LEU A 3 8.03 -40.45 -14.68
C LEU A 3 9.09 -40.10 -13.62
N LEU A 4 10.06 -40.99 -13.40
CA LEU A 4 11.12 -40.79 -12.41
C LEU A 4 12.00 -39.59 -12.78
N VAL A 5 12.33 -39.43 -14.06
CA VAL A 5 13.09 -38.29 -14.55
C VAL A 5 12.33 -36.99 -14.35
N ALA A 6 11.06 -36.93 -14.78
CA ALA A 6 10.23 -35.73 -14.62
C ALA A 6 10.06 -35.34 -13.15
N LEU A 7 9.81 -36.31 -12.26
CA LEU A 7 9.69 -36.08 -10.83
C LEU A 7 11.01 -35.57 -10.22
N SER A 8 12.15 -36.15 -10.62
CA SER A 8 13.46 -35.71 -10.16
C SER A 8 13.76 -34.26 -10.57
N ILE A 9 13.43 -33.89 -11.81
CA ILE A 9 13.60 -32.52 -12.32
C ILE A 9 12.69 -31.55 -11.57
N LEU A 10 11.43 -31.94 -11.32
CA LEU A 10 10.47 -31.11 -10.60
C LEU A 10 10.98 -30.77 -9.20
N ILE A 11 11.35 -31.78 -8.42
CA ILE A 11 11.82 -31.60 -7.04
C ILE A 11 13.15 -30.83 -7.02
N ALA A 12 14.11 -31.23 -7.86
CA ALA A 12 15.42 -30.59 -7.92
C ALA A 12 15.29 -29.10 -8.31
N LYS A 13 14.41 -28.78 -9.26
CA LYS A 13 14.24 -27.39 -9.71
C LYS A 13 13.57 -26.53 -8.65
N ILE A 14 12.55 -27.03 -7.95
CA ILE A 14 11.90 -26.30 -6.84
C ILE A 14 12.94 -25.96 -5.76
N ILE A 15 13.75 -26.93 -5.34
CA ILE A 15 14.81 -26.72 -4.34
C ILE A 15 15.84 -25.71 -4.86
N ALA A 16 16.31 -25.87 -6.10
CA ALA A 16 17.28 -24.96 -6.70
C ALA A 16 16.74 -23.51 -6.79
N THR A 17 15.45 -23.33 -7.13
CA THR A 17 14.82 -22.00 -7.17
C THR A 17 14.68 -21.38 -5.80
N ALA A 18 14.25 -22.16 -4.80
CA ALA A 18 14.10 -21.66 -3.43
C ALA A 18 15.46 -21.22 -2.87
N LEU A 19 16.51 -22.00 -3.08
CA LEU A 19 17.87 -21.64 -2.67
C LEU A 19 18.38 -20.41 -3.42
N SER A 20 18.18 -20.34 -4.74
CA SER A 20 18.64 -19.19 -5.54
C SER A 20 17.99 -17.89 -5.09
N LEU A 21 16.66 -17.89 -4.90
CA LEU A 21 15.92 -16.74 -4.40
C LEU A 21 16.29 -16.40 -2.95
N GLY A 22 16.47 -17.42 -2.10
CA GLY A 22 16.87 -17.25 -0.70
C GLY A 22 18.27 -16.64 -0.53
N PHE A 23 19.22 -16.97 -1.41
CA PHE A 23 20.56 -16.37 -1.44
C PHE A 23 20.61 -15.00 -2.12
N GLY A 24 19.48 -14.48 -2.61
CA GLY A 24 19.42 -13.18 -3.26
C GLY A 24 20.10 -13.14 -4.64
N PHE A 25 20.19 -14.28 -5.34
CA PHE A 25 20.69 -14.28 -6.71
C PHE A 25 19.79 -13.43 -7.60
N PHE A 26 20.42 -12.52 -8.35
CA PHE A 26 19.74 -11.72 -9.37
C PHE A 26 19.38 -12.61 -10.57
N GLY A 27 18.15 -13.12 -10.57
CA GLY A 27 17.62 -13.95 -11.64
C GLY A 27 16.10 -13.86 -11.69
N GLY A 28 15.53 -13.91 -12.91
CA GLY A 28 14.09 -13.89 -13.10
C GLY A 28 13.42 -15.19 -12.64
N VAL A 29 12.18 -15.08 -12.14
CA VAL A 29 11.35 -16.23 -11.72
C VAL A 29 10.63 -16.93 -12.88
N PHE A 30 10.65 -16.34 -14.07
CA PHE A 30 9.90 -16.81 -15.23
C PHE A 30 10.35 -18.18 -15.77
N SER A 31 11.62 -18.28 -16.19
CA SER A 31 12.16 -19.54 -16.74
C SER A 31 12.07 -20.71 -15.75
N PRO A 32 12.37 -20.53 -14.45
CA PRO A 32 12.16 -21.60 -13.48
C PRO A 32 10.69 -22.01 -13.33
N ALA A 33 9.75 -21.06 -13.33
CA ALA A 33 8.32 -21.37 -13.27
C ALA A 33 7.85 -22.18 -14.48
N LEU A 34 8.32 -21.85 -15.69
CA LEU A 34 8.05 -22.65 -16.89
C LEU A 34 8.54 -24.09 -16.75
N LEU A 35 9.78 -24.28 -16.29
CA LEU A 35 10.35 -25.63 -16.15
C LEU A 35 9.64 -26.45 -15.07
N VAL A 36 9.30 -25.83 -13.94
CA VAL A 36 8.53 -26.48 -12.86
C VAL A 36 7.14 -26.89 -13.37
N GLY A 37 6.45 -25.99 -14.09
CA GLY A 37 5.14 -26.31 -14.67
C GLY A 37 5.20 -27.38 -15.75
N ALA A 38 6.19 -27.33 -16.63
CA ALA A 38 6.40 -28.35 -17.66
C ALA A 38 6.71 -29.72 -17.04
N ALA A 39 7.56 -29.76 -16.01
CA ALA A 39 7.87 -30.99 -15.29
C ALA A 39 6.63 -31.54 -14.56
N ALA A 40 5.81 -30.69 -13.93
CA ALA A 40 4.54 -31.09 -13.32
C ALA A 40 3.57 -31.67 -14.36
N GLY A 41 3.40 -31.02 -15.50
CA GLY A 41 2.60 -31.53 -16.62
C GLY A 41 3.11 -32.88 -17.14
N ALA A 42 4.43 -33.05 -17.26
CA ALA A 42 5.04 -34.30 -17.68
C ALA A 42 4.84 -35.44 -16.67
N VAL A 43 4.85 -35.13 -15.37
CA VAL A 43 4.51 -36.10 -14.31
C VAL A 43 3.05 -36.54 -14.47
N VAL A 44 2.11 -35.60 -14.65
CA VAL A 44 0.69 -35.93 -14.84
C VAL A 44 0.48 -36.77 -16.09
N THR A 45 1.08 -36.41 -17.23
CA THR A 45 1.05 -37.22 -18.46
C THR A 45 1.58 -38.62 -18.23
N ALA A 46 2.72 -38.76 -17.54
CA ALA A 46 3.30 -40.06 -17.28
C ALA A 46 2.42 -40.93 -16.37
N VAL A 47 1.76 -40.35 -15.36
CA VAL A 47 0.80 -41.05 -14.50
C VAL A 47 -0.43 -41.50 -15.29
N LEU A 48 -1.01 -40.64 -16.13
CA LEU A 48 -2.16 -41.00 -16.97
C LEU A 48 -1.84 -42.09 -17.99
N ASN A 49 -0.61 -42.11 -18.51
CA ASN A 49 -0.17 -43.19 -19.39
C ASN A 49 -0.12 -44.55 -18.67
N TYR A 50 0.17 -44.58 -17.36
CA TYR A 50 0.13 -45.82 -16.56
C TYR A 50 -1.30 -46.33 -16.32
N THR A 51 -2.32 -45.47 -16.33
CA THR A 51 -3.73 -45.89 -16.13
C THR A 51 -4.40 -46.39 -17.41
N GLY A 52 -3.67 -46.45 -18.53
CA GLY A 52 -4.17 -46.95 -19.81
C GLY A 52 -4.92 -45.90 -20.65
N LEU A 53 -4.98 -44.65 -20.20
CA LEU A 53 -5.55 -43.51 -20.94
C LEU A 53 -4.54 -43.01 -21.98
N GLN A 54 -4.32 -43.80 -23.04
CA GLN A 54 -3.32 -43.50 -24.09
C GLN A 54 -3.65 -42.29 -24.96
N SER A 55 -4.82 -41.66 -24.78
CA SER A 55 -5.25 -40.49 -25.56
C SER A 55 -4.42 -39.23 -25.29
N PHE A 56 -3.64 -39.17 -24.20
CA PHE A 56 -2.90 -37.97 -23.76
C PHE A 56 -1.38 -38.07 -23.96
N GLN A 57 -0.92 -38.70 -25.05
CA GLN A 57 0.51 -38.79 -25.37
C GLN A 57 1.11 -37.51 -25.97
N GLY A 58 0.28 -36.50 -26.26
CA GLY A 58 0.71 -35.23 -26.82
C GLY A 58 1.37 -34.27 -25.80
N PRO A 59 1.94 -33.14 -26.27
CA PRO A 59 2.57 -32.13 -25.42
C PRO A 59 1.55 -31.27 -24.65
N GLU A 60 0.26 -31.50 -24.82
CA GLU A 60 -0.85 -30.68 -24.31
C GLU A 60 -0.78 -30.43 -22.81
N LEU A 61 -0.66 -31.49 -22.00
CA LEU A 61 -0.60 -31.39 -20.55
C LEU A 61 0.71 -30.75 -20.05
N VAL A 62 1.82 -30.95 -20.76
CA VAL A 62 3.12 -30.33 -20.45
C VAL A 62 3.02 -28.82 -20.67
N ILE A 63 2.46 -28.40 -21.81
CA ILE A 63 2.28 -26.99 -22.17
C ILE A 63 1.27 -26.32 -21.25
N CYS A 64 0.16 -27.00 -20.94
CA CYS A 64 -0.84 -26.50 -20.00
C CYS A 64 -0.25 -26.34 -18.59
N GLY A 65 0.50 -27.32 -18.08
CA GLY A 65 1.19 -27.23 -16.79
C GLY A 65 2.22 -26.11 -16.75
N MET A 66 3.03 -25.98 -17.81
CA MET A 66 3.99 -24.88 -17.99
C MET A 66 3.31 -23.52 -17.89
N ALA A 67 2.23 -23.33 -18.65
CA ALA A 67 1.51 -22.07 -18.72
C ALA A 67 0.77 -21.75 -17.42
N ALA A 68 0.16 -22.75 -16.80
CA ALA A 68 -0.60 -22.61 -15.56
C ALA A 68 0.29 -22.13 -14.41
N VAL A 69 1.45 -22.77 -14.20
CA VAL A 69 2.38 -22.39 -13.14
C VAL A 69 3.00 -21.02 -13.42
N ALA A 70 3.46 -20.77 -14.65
CA ALA A 70 4.03 -19.47 -14.99
C ALA A 70 3.01 -18.33 -14.89
N GLY A 71 1.75 -18.56 -15.30
CA GLY A 71 0.67 -17.59 -15.19
C GLY A 71 0.36 -17.20 -13.76
N ALA A 72 0.31 -18.18 -12.85
CA ALA A 72 0.09 -17.93 -11.44
C ALA A 72 1.28 -17.25 -10.75
N VAL A 73 2.52 -17.64 -11.09
CA VAL A 73 3.73 -17.03 -10.49
C VAL A 73 3.88 -15.56 -10.91
N ILE A 74 3.67 -15.26 -12.19
CA ILE A 74 3.81 -13.90 -12.73
C ILE A 74 2.60 -13.02 -12.37
N GLY A 75 1.41 -13.60 -12.26
CA GLY A 75 0.16 -12.85 -12.11
C GLY A 75 -0.36 -12.25 -13.43
N ALA A 76 0.10 -12.76 -14.58
CA ALA A 76 -0.27 -12.26 -15.92
C ALA A 76 -0.93 -13.36 -16.79
N PRO A 77 -2.17 -13.78 -16.47
CA PRO A 77 -2.82 -14.91 -17.14
C PRO A 77 -3.02 -14.68 -18.65
N LEU A 78 -3.45 -13.49 -19.05
CA LEU A 78 -3.69 -13.17 -20.47
C LEU A 78 -2.39 -13.19 -21.29
N SER A 79 -1.32 -12.60 -20.75
CA SER A 79 -0.01 -12.63 -21.37
C SER A 79 0.51 -14.06 -21.55
N MET A 80 0.25 -14.94 -20.58
CA MET A 80 0.63 -16.35 -20.69
C MET A 80 -0.12 -17.10 -21.79
N ILE A 81 -1.40 -16.81 -22.01
CA ILE A 81 -2.16 -17.39 -23.13
C ILE A 81 -1.53 -16.99 -24.46
N ILE A 82 -1.16 -15.72 -24.61
CA ILE A 82 -0.49 -15.21 -25.81
C ILE A 82 0.89 -15.86 -25.98
N ILE A 83 1.67 -15.97 -24.91
CA ILE A 83 2.99 -16.64 -24.96
C ILE A 83 2.86 -18.10 -25.41
N VAL A 84 1.86 -18.83 -24.91
CA VAL A 84 1.60 -20.20 -25.38
C VAL A 84 1.24 -20.21 -26.86
N LEU A 85 0.37 -19.29 -27.30
CA LEU A 85 -0.02 -19.18 -28.71
C LEU A 85 1.20 -18.93 -29.61
N GLU A 86 2.05 -17.98 -29.25
CA GLU A 86 3.24 -17.59 -30.01
C GLU A 86 4.29 -18.71 -30.04
N LEU A 87 4.57 -19.34 -28.89
CA LEU A 87 5.60 -20.40 -28.80
C LEU A 87 5.18 -21.70 -29.48
N THR A 88 3.88 -22.01 -29.49
CA THR A 88 3.37 -23.28 -30.04
C THR A 88 2.78 -23.14 -31.44
N GLY A 89 2.42 -21.93 -31.85
CA GLY A 89 1.68 -21.67 -33.10
C GLY A 89 0.28 -22.28 -33.13
N SER A 90 -0.22 -22.83 -32.00
CA SER A 90 -1.45 -23.61 -31.96
C SER A 90 -2.51 -22.93 -31.09
N TYR A 91 -3.58 -22.51 -31.75
CA TYR A 91 -4.74 -21.93 -31.07
C TYR A 91 -5.42 -22.93 -30.11
N GLY A 92 -5.44 -24.22 -30.48
CA GLY A 92 -6.01 -25.27 -29.63
C GLY A 92 -5.26 -25.43 -28.31
N LEU A 93 -3.93 -25.37 -28.34
CA LEU A 93 -3.09 -25.46 -27.14
C LEU A 93 -3.22 -24.22 -26.26
N ALA A 94 -3.31 -23.03 -26.86
CA ALA A 94 -3.55 -21.79 -26.13
C ALA A 94 -4.90 -21.84 -25.39
N LEU A 95 -5.98 -22.25 -26.07
CA LEU A 95 -7.30 -22.40 -25.45
C LEU A 95 -7.33 -23.45 -24.34
N ALA A 96 -6.72 -24.61 -24.56
CA ALA A 96 -6.63 -25.66 -23.55
C ALA A 96 -5.88 -25.18 -22.30
N SER A 97 -4.81 -24.40 -22.50
CA SER A 97 -4.00 -23.86 -21.41
C SER A 97 -4.74 -22.80 -20.59
N THR A 98 -5.67 -22.05 -21.18
CA THR A 98 -6.48 -21.04 -20.48
C THR A 98 -7.20 -21.62 -19.26
N VAL A 99 -7.74 -22.83 -19.37
CA VAL A 99 -8.44 -23.49 -18.24
C VAL A 99 -7.48 -23.74 -17.08
N GLY A 100 -6.30 -24.29 -17.38
CA GLY A 100 -5.27 -24.53 -16.36
C GLY A 100 -4.76 -23.23 -15.74
N ILE A 101 -4.56 -22.20 -16.55
CA ILE A 101 -4.14 -20.87 -16.09
C ILE A 101 -5.18 -20.30 -15.13
N VAL A 102 -6.46 -20.22 -15.52
CA VAL A 102 -7.53 -19.62 -14.71
C VAL A 102 -7.69 -20.33 -13.38
N ILE A 103 -7.74 -21.67 -13.38
CA ILE A 103 -7.89 -22.46 -12.14
C ILE A 103 -6.71 -22.22 -11.20
N THR A 104 -5.49 -22.26 -11.74
CA THR A 104 -4.28 -22.08 -10.94
C THR A 104 -4.16 -20.65 -10.42
N THR A 105 -4.47 -19.64 -11.23
CA THR A 105 -4.45 -18.24 -10.79
C THR A 105 -5.50 -17.95 -9.74
N MET A 106 -6.72 -18.49 -9.88
CA MET A 106 -7.80 -18.34 -8.88
C MET A 106 -7.44 -19.03 -7.57
N THR A 107 -6.82 -20.20 -7.63
CA THR A 107 -6.40 -20.94 -6.44
C THR A 107 -5.21 -20.25 -5.77
N SER A 108 -4.24 -19.78 -6.56
CA SER A 108 -3.08 -19.04 -6.06
C SER A 108 -3.49 -17.70 -5.44
N SER A 109 -4.41 -16.95 -6.05
CA SER A 109 -4.83 -15.65 -5.50
C SER A 109 -5.48 -15.78 -4.12
N GLN A 110 -6.26 -16.83 -3.89
CA GLN A 110 -6.92 -17.08 -2.61
C GLN A 110 -5.95 -17.55 -1.51
N LEU A 111 -4.95 -18.36 -1.86
CA LEU A 111 -4.03 -18.96 -0.88
C LEU A 111 -2.77 -18.11 -0.65
N PHE A 112 -2.29 -17.45 -1.71
CA PHE A 112 -0.95 -16.92 -1.79
C PHE A 112 -0.88 -15.52 -2.42
N GLY A 113 -1.99 -14.90 -2.81
CA GLY A 113 -2.00 -13.60 -3.50
C GLY A 113 -1.78 -13.70 -5.02
N ASN A 114 -1.86 -12.55 -5.69
CA ASN A 114 -2.00 -12.51 -7.15
C ASN A 114 -0.70 -12.81 -7.92
N SER A 115 0.46 -12.47 -7.35
CA SER A 115 1.76 -12.73 -7.95
C SER A 115 2.87 -12.84 -6.90
N ILE A 116 4.02 -13.40 -7.30
CA ILE A 116 5.23 -13.36 -6.48
C ILE A 116 5.77 -11.93 -6.33
N PHE A 117 5.54 -11.06 -7.32
CA PHE A 117 6.01 -9.67 -7.31
C PHE A 117 5.27 -8.84 -6.26
N ASP A 118 3.95 -9.03 -6.14
CA ASP A 118 3.12 -8.37 -5.13
C ASP A 118 3.64 -8.69 -3.73
N LYS A 119 3.97 -9.97 -3.48
CA LYS A 119 4.56 -10.41 -2.21
C LYS A 119 5.94 -9.82 -1.95
N GLN A 120 6.78 -9.70 -2.99
CA GLN A 120 8.10 -9.07 -2.85
C GLN A 120 7.99 -7.59 -2.49
N LEU A 121 7.00 -6.90 -3.03
CA LEU A 121 6.73 -5.48 -2.74
C LEU A 121 6.16 -5.32 -1.34
N LEU A 122 5.20 -6.17 -0.95
CA LEU A 122 4.62 -6.16 0.39
C LEU A 122 5.69 -6.43 1.47
N ASN A 123 6.62 -7.37 1.23
CA ASN A 123 7.74 -7.62 2.13
C ASN A 123 8.73 -6.44 2.26
N ARG A 124 8.67 -5.48 1.33
CA ARG A 124 9.42 -4.21 1.40
C ARG A 124 8.59 -3.06 2.00
N GLY A 125 7.39 -3.35 2.50
CA GLY A 125 6.46 -2.36 3.04
C GLY A 125 5.67 -1.59 1.98
N ILE A 126 5.69 -2.03 0.71
CA ILE A 126 4.97 -1.38 -0.39
C ILE A 126 3.72 -2.21 -0.68
N ASP A 127 2.57 -1.74 -0.20
CA ASP A 127 1.27 -2.37 -0.46
C ASP A 127 0.60 -1.77 -1.70
N ILE A 128 0.55 -2.54 -2.79
CA ILE A 128 -0.06 -2.14 -4.07
C ILE A 128 -1.53 -2.57 -4.14
N SER A 129 -2.03 -3.34 -3.17
CA SER A 129 -3.44 -3.77 -3.14
C SER A 129 -4.41 -2.59 -3.02
N GLN A 130 -3.95 -1.47 -2.47
CA GLN A 130 -4.67 -0.20 -2.38
C GLN A 130 -4.79 0.55 -3.73
N GLY A 131 -4.24 0.00 -4.81
CA GLY A 131 -4.23 0.60 -6.14
C GLY A 131 -3.30 1.81 -6.27
N ARG A 132 -3.36 2.50 -7.42
CA ARG A 132 -2.54 3.70 -7.69
C ARG A 132 -2.83 4.83 -6.71
N MET A 133 -4.07 4.91 -6.23
CA MET A 133 -4.49 5.89 -5.23
C MET A 133 -3.76 5.70 -3.90
N GLY A 134 -3.75 4.48 -3.36
CA GLY A 134 -3.07 4.24 -2.08
C GLY A 134 -1.58 4.58 -2.14
N VAL A 135 -0.90 4.20 -3.23
CA VAL A 135 0.51 4.54 -3.42
C VAL A 135 0.71 6.06 -3.45
N ARG A 136 -0.14 6.79 -4.18
CA ARG A 136 -0.04 8.25 -4.28
C ARG A 136 -0.30 8.96 -2.96
N LEU A 137 -1.24 8.47 -2.15
CA LEU A 137 -1.50 9.00 -0.80
C LEU A 137 -0.35 8.75 0.18
N MET A 138 0.43 7.69 -0.02
CA MET A 138 1.63 7.41 0.78
C MET A 138 2.82 8.30 0.37
N GLU A 139 2.93 8.66 -0.91
CA GLU A 139 4.00 9.52 -1.45
C GLU A 139 3.76 11.01 -1.24
N GLU A 140 2.49 11.45 -1.20
CA GLU A 140 2.15 12.86 -1.06
C GLU A 140 2.45 13.38 0.36
N GLY A 141 3.32 14.38 0.44
CA GLY A 141 3.65 15.09 1.68
C GLY A 141 2.64 16.20 2.00
N LEU A 142 2.83 16.82 3.17
CA LEU A 142 1.86 17.77 3.72
C LEU A 142 2.09 19.23 3.35
N LEU A 143 3.24 19.55 2.76
CA LEU A 143 3.69 20.94 2.53
C LEU A 143 2.69 21.79 1.74
N SER A 144 1.86 21.18 0.87
CA SER A 144 0.87 21.86 0.06
C SER A 144 -0.38 22.31 0.83
N ILE A 145 -0.66 21.70 1.98
CA ILE A 145 -1.88 21.93 2.78
C ILE A 145 -1.64 22.54 4.16
N ILE A 146 -0.36 22.78 4.53
CA ILE A 146 -0.05 23.41 5.83
C ILE A 146 -0.54 24.85 5.82
N SER A 147 -1.50 25.15 6.69
CA SER A 147 -1.93 26.50 7.00
C SER A 147 -1.04 27.10 8.08
N VAL A 148 -0.29 28.14 7.74
CA VAL A 148 0.58 28.86 8.69
C VAL A 148 -0.19 29.96 9.46
N ASN A 149 -1.41 30.28 9.03
CA ASN A 149 -2.20 31.39 9.59
C ASN A 149 -3.02 31.02 10.85
N SER A 150 -2.56 30.04 11.62
CA SER A 150 -3.22 29.64 12.87
C SER A 150 -2.89 30.62 14.00
N LEU A 151 -3.90 31.01 14.78
CA LEU A 151 -3.68 31.86 15.95
C LEU A 151 -2.83 31.09 16.98
N SER A 152 -1.70 31.69 17.35
CA SER A 152 -0.79 31.17 18.36
C SER A 152 -0.52 32.22 19.44
N PHE A 153 -0.30 31.74 20.65
CA PHE A 153 -0.06 32.57 21.83
C PHE A 153 1.24 32.16 22.52
N GLU A 154 1.89 33.13 23.14
CA GLU A 154 3.03 32.87 24.02
C GLU A 154 2.55 32.31 25.38
N PRO A 155 3.38 31.51 26.09
CA PRO A 155 3.00 30.89 27.37
C PRO A 155 2.54 31.89 28.44
N ASP A 156 3.05 33.13 28.45
CA ASP A 156 2.73 34.14 29.46
C ASP A 156 1.43 34.93 29.15
N THR A 157 0.73 34.59 28.08
CA THR A 157 -0.50 35.30 27.68
C THR A 157 -1.61 35.11 28.72
N LYS A 158 -2.31 36.19 29.04
CA LYS A 158 -3.47 36.17 29.96
C LYS A 158 -4.74 35.72 29.26
N VAL A 159 -5.64 35.09 30.00
CA VAL A 159 -6.93 34.57 29.50
C VAL A 159 -7.77 35.64 28.78
N HIS A 160 -7.81 36.88 29.28
CA HIS A 160 -8.63 37.92 28.63
C HIS A 160 -8.11 38.28 27.22
N VAL A 161 -6.80 38.37 27.02
CA VAL A 161 -6.20 38.66 25.71
C VAL A 161 -6.51 37.52 24.74
N ALA A 162 -6.29 36.28 25.20
CA ALA A 162 -6.55 35.10 24.39
C ALA A 162 -8.02 35.03 23.97
N LYS A 163 -8.95 35.23 24.92
CA LYS A 163 -10.40 35.22 24.66
C LYS A 163 -10.81 36.30 23.67
N THR A 164 -10.32 37.54 23.84
CA THR A 164 -10.66 38.65 22.93
C THR A 164 -10.14 38.38 21.51
N GLN A 165 -8.92 37.88 21.35
CA GLN A 165 -8.37 37.56 20.04
C GLN A 165 -9.09 36.37 19.39
N MET A 166 -9.38 35.31 20.12
CA MET A 166 -10.12 34.15 19.60
C MET A 166 -11.53 34.53 19.13
N ILE A 167 -12.24 35.38 19.90
CA ILE A 167 -13.57 35.90 19.51
C ILE A 167 -13.45 36.80 18.28
N HIS A 168 -12.47 37.69 18.22
CA HIS A 168 -12.28 38.60 17.09
C HIS A 168 -11.96 37.87 15.77
N HIS A 169 -11.23 36.75 15.87
CA HIS A 169 -10.88 35.91 14.72
C HIS A 169 -11.90 34.79 14.44
N GLU A 170 -13.01 34.73 15.19
CA GLU A 170 -14.08 33.72 15.06
C GLU A 170 -13.60 32.26 15.13
N ILE A 171 -12.55 31.99 15.92
CA ILE A 171 -11.95 30.66 16.09
C ILE A 171 -12.17 30.13 17.51
N THR A 172 -12.42 28.82 17.62
CA THR A 172 -12.62 28.19 18.94
C THR A 172 -11.38 27.47 19.46
N GLU A 173 -10.36 27.32 18.61
CA GLU A 173 -9.11 26.65 18.94
C GLU A 173 -7.90 27.52 18.62
N ALA A 174 -6.88 27.46 19.48
CA ALA A 174 -5.61 28.16 19.31
C ALA A 174 -4.46 27.32 19.86
N TYR A 175 -3.24 27.73 19.57
CA TYR A 175 -2.03 26.98 19.92
C TYR A 175 -1.12 27.80 20.82
N VAL A 176 -0.43 27.13 21.74
CA VAL A 176 0.56 27.79 22.60
C VAL A 176 1.95 27.39 22.12
N VAL A 177 2.75 28.39 21.76
CA VAL A 177 4.07 28.22 21.18
C VAL A 177 5.06 29.04 22.01
N SER A 178 6.17 28.43 22.41
CA SER A 178 7.25 29.12 23.14
C SER A 178 7.92 30.17 22.25
N ILE A 179 8.66 31.10 22.86
CA ILE A 179 9.47 32.11 22.16
C ILE A 179 10.48 31.45 21.21
N ASP A 180 10.98 30.27 21.55
CA ASP A 180 11.90 29.48 20.73
C ASP A 180 11.20 28.72 19.58
N GLY A 181 9.87 28.85 19.45
CA GLY A 181 9.06 28.18 18.43
C GLY A 181 8.63 26.76 18.79
N GLU A 182 8.81 26.36 20.04
CA GLU A 182 8.42 25.02 20.53
C GLU A 182 6.92 24.91 20.74
N TYR A 183 6.34 23.78 20.33
CA TYR A 183 4.93 23.48 20.57
C TYR A 183 4.70 23.07 22.03
N VAL A 184 3.85 23.82 22.74
CA VAL A 184 3.55 23.59 24.16
C VAL A 184 2.21 22.86 24.35
N GLY A 185 1.22 23.17 23.53
CA GLY A 185 -0.07 22.47 23.53
C GLY A 185 -1.20 23.26 22.86
N LYS A 186 -2.42 22.73 23.01
CA LYS A 186 -3.63 23.25 22.37
C LYS A 186 -4.54 23.93 23.40
N LEU A 187 -5.22 24.99 22.97
CA LEU A 187 -6.14 25.76 23.78
C LEU A 187 -7.52 25.79 23.14
N ASN A 188 -8.56 25.53 23.93
CA ASN A 188 -9.95 25.61 23.48
C ASN A 188 -10.67 26.77 24.18
N LEU A 189 -11.42 27.56 23.41
CA LEU A 189 -12.18 28.70 23.91
C LEU A 189 -13.15 28.29 25.02
N ARG A 190 -13.76 27.10 24.93
CA ARG A 190 -14.71 26.56 25.92
C ARG A 190 -14.11 26.49 27.32
N SER A 191 -12.85 26.08 27.43
CA SER A 191 -12.13 25.99 28.70
C SER A 191 -11.88 27.36 29.34
N LEU A 192 -11.86 28.43 28.54
CA LEU A 192 -11.57 29.80 28.94
C LEU A 192 -12.83 30.63 29.27
N VAL A 193 -14.01 30.22 28.80
CA VAL A 193 -15.23 31.05 28.88
C VAL A 193 -15.54 31.51 30.31
N PHE A 194 -15.40 30.61 31.27
CA PHE A 194 -15.78 30.80 32.68
C PHE A 194 -14.60 31.16 33.60
N GLN A 195 -13.40 31.37 33.06
CA GLN A 195 -12.19 31.58 33.85
C GLN A 195 -11.94 33.07 34.16
N GLY A 196 -11.16 33.31 35.21
CA GLY A 196 -10.77 34.66 35.62
C GLY A 196 -9.87 35.35 34.56
N PRO A 197 -10.03 36.67 34.34
CA PRO A 197 -9.37 37.39 33.23
C PRO A 197 -7.84 37.54 33.38
N GLU A 198 -7.34 37.48 34.61
CA GLU A 198 -5.93 37.66 34.98
C GLU A 198 -5.14 36.34 35.06
N VAL A 199 -5.82 35.20 34.92
CA VAL A 199 -5.17 33.87 34.99
C VAL A 199 -4.34 33.65 33.72
N CYS A 200 -3.24 32.91 33.84
CA CYS A 200 -2.38 32.53 32.73
C CYS A 200 -3.01 31.39 31.92
N ILE A 201 -2.87 31.39 30.59
CA ILE A 201 -3.43 30.33 29.74
C ILE A 201 -2.82 28.95 29.99
N MET A 202 -1.62 28.88 30.57
CA MET A 202 -0.87 27.64 30.83
C MET A 202 -1.63 26.62 31.69
N GLU A 203 -2.54 27.07 32.54
CA GLU A 203 -3.35 26.19 33.40
C GLU A 203 -4.44 25.43 32.62
N PHE A 204 -4.80 25.88 31.42
CA PHE A 204 -5.91 25.37 30.63
C PHE A 204 -5.48 24.72 29.31
N ILE A 205 -4.18 24.48 29.13
CA ILE A 205 -3.62 23.86 27.93
C ILE A 205 -3.88 22.36 27.94
N ASP A 206 -4.38 21.85 26.82
CA ASP A 206 -4.37 20.43 26.52
C ASP A 206 -3.02 20.03 25.91
N LYS A 207 -2.21 19.33 26.68
CA LYS A 207 -0.90 18.79 26.27
C LYS A 207 -1.00 17.43 25.58
N GLU A 208 -2.13 16.74 25.73
CA GLU A 208 -2.37 15.42 25.12
C GLU A 208 -3.11 15.52 23.78
N ALA A 209 -3.34 16.75 23.31
CA ALA A 209 -3.94 17.02 22.01
C ALA A 209 -3.17 16.30 20.89
N LEU A 210 -3.93 15.66 20.01
CA LEU A 210 -3.40 14.97 18.83
C LEU A 210 -2.55 15.92 17.99
N SER A 211 -1.31 15.54 17.71
CA SER A 211 -0.39 16.26 16.82
C SER A 211 0.13 15.35 15.72
N ILE A 212 0.23 15.91 14.52
CA ILE A 212 0.72 15.23 13.32
C ILE A 212 2.20 15.60 13.12
N LYS A 213 3.00 14.64 12.64
CA LYS A 213 4.41 14.89 12.33
C LYS A 213 4.56 15.67 11.02
N SER A 214 5.57 16.52 10.92
CA SER A 214 5.89 17.25 9.69
C SER A 214 6.23 16.37 8.49
N ASP A 215 6.71 15.15 8.72
CA ASP A 215 7.09 14.16 7.72
C ASP A 215 6.01 13.09 7.45
N ALA A 216 4.82 13.23 8.04
CA ALA A 216 3.73 12.27 7.85
C ALA A 216 3.21 12.31 6.40
N SER A 217 2.76 11.17 5.89
CA SER A 217 2.10 11.10 4.58
C SER A 217 0.65 11.55 4.67
N LEU A 218 0.06 11.94 3.53
CA LEU A 218 -1.36 12.29 3.47
C LEU A 218 -2.26 11.15 3.99
N GLN A 219 -1.92 9.89 3.71
CA GLN A 219 -2.66 8.74 4.26
C GLN A 219 -2.69 8.74 5.80
N GLN A 220 -1.55 8.94 6.45
CA GLN A 220 -1.47 8.99 7.92
C GLN A 220 -2.28 10.15 8.49
N VAL A 221 -2.31 11.28 7.77
CA VAL A 221 -3.12 12.44 8.17
C VAL A 221 -4.61 12.14 8.06
N ILE A 222 -5.06 11.47 7.00
CA ILE A 222 -6.46 11.06 6.86
C ILE A 222 -6.85 10.11 8.01
N GLU A 223 -6.01 9.13 8.33
CA GLU A 223 -6.26 8.20 9.45
C GLU A 223 -6.33 8.91 10.81
N ALA A 224 -5.44 9.88 11.04
CA ALA A 224 -5.44 10.68 12.25
C ALA A 224 -6.66 11.62 12.34
N ALA A 225 -7.01 12.27 11.22
CA ALA A 225 -8.14 13.18 11.14
C ALA A 225 -9.50 12.47 11.25
N ALA A 226 -9.62 11.22 10.80
CA ALA A 226 -10.88 10.47 10.80
C ALA A 226 -11.50 10.28 12.21
N ASN A 227 -10.67 10.23 13.26
CA ASN A 227 -11.11 10.10 14.65
C ASN A 227 -10.92 11.39 15.45
N PHE A 228 -10.49 12.47 14.80
CA PHE A 228 -10.20 13.73 15.45
C PHE A 228 -11.45 14.58 15.63
N ILE A 229 -11.55 15.25 16.77
CA ILE A 229 -12.64 16.17 17.08
C ILE A 229 -12.02 17.54 17.36
N GLY A 230 -12.20 18.48 16.43
CA GLY A 230 -11.68 19.84 16.52
C GLY A 230 -11.79 20.59 15.19
N GLU A 231 -11.35 21.84 15.17
CA GLU A 231 -11.31 22.68 13.96
C GLU A 231 -10.02 22.45 13.17
N THR A 232 -8.89 22.35 13.87
CA THR A 232 -7.59 22.16 13.25
C THR A 232 -6.68 21.23 14.05
N ILE A 233 -5.77 20.55 13.33
CA ILE A 233 -4.76 19.65 13.89
C ILE A 233 -3.38 20.32 13.75
N PRO A 234 -2.58 20.42 14.84
CA PRO A 234 -1.24 20.99 14.79
C PRO A 234 -0.26 20.02 14.13
N ILE A 235 0.61 20.57 13.28
CA ILE A 235 1.78 19.88 12.73
C ILE A 235 3.01 20.30 13.54
N VAL A 236 3.70 19.30 14.06
CA VAL A 236 4.89 19.48 14.90
C VAL A 236 6.04 18.68 14.30
N ASP A 237 7.18 19.34 14.15
CA ASP A 237 8.43 18.63 13.87
C ASP A 237 8.91 17.97 15.15
N ARG A 238 8.86 16.64 15.23
CA ARG A 238 9.25 15.89 16.44
C ARG A 238 10.75 15.90 16.70
N SER A 239 11.58 16.23 15.71
CA SER A 239 13.04 16.27 15.90
C SER A 239 13.47 17.52 16.69
N THR A 240 12.80 18.65 16.44
CA THR A 240 13.08 19.94 17.08
C THR A 240 11.97 20.40 18.03
N ASN A 241 10.90 19.62 18.17
CA ASN A 241 9.65 19.98 18.86
C ASN A 241 9.03 21.32 18.41
N ARG A 242 9.23 21.70 17.13
CA ARG A 242 8.80 23.01 16.62
C ARG A 242 7.42 22.95 16.01
N PHE A 243 6.62 23.98 16.29
CA PHE A 243 5.33 24.18 15.63
C PHE A 243 5.54 24.64 14.19
N VAL A 244 5.01 23.88 13.22
CA VAL A 244 5.17 24.17 11.79
C VAL A 244 3.93 24.89 11.24
N GLY A 245 2.74 24.51 11.72
CA GLY A 245 1.47 25.07 11.29
C GLY A 245 0.32 24.14 11.64
N THR A 246 -0.80 24.30 10.94
CA THR A 246 -2.00 23.49 11.17
C THR A 246 -2.59 22.96 9.88
N ILE A 247 -3.41 21.93 10.01
CA ILE A 247 -4.22 21.37 8.93
C ILE A 247 -5.68 21.34 9.37
N ASN A 248 -6.57 21.64 8.42
CA ASN A 248 -8.00 21.43 8.54
C ASN A 248 -8.42 20.18 7.76
N GLU A 249 -9.43 19.46 8.25
CA GLU A 249 -10.06 18.33 7.55
C GLU A 249 -10.52 18.73 6.13
N GLY A 250 -11.02 19.95 5.96
CA GLY A 250 -11.45 20.46 4.65
C GLY A 250 -10.31 20.51 3.62
N ASP A 251 -9.11 20.90 4.03
CA ASP A 251 -7.94 20.98 3.15
C ASP A 251 -7.42 19.59 2.79
N VAL A 252 -7.41 18.67 3.76
CA VAL A 252 -7.09 17.24 3.55
C VAL A 252 -8.06 16.63 2.53
N PHE A 253 -9.36 16.87 2.70
CA PHE A 253 -10.37 16.33 1.81
C PHE A 253 -10.26 16.90 0.40
N LYS A 254 -9.94 18.19 0.26
CA LYS A 254 -9.73 18.84 -1.04
C LYS A 254 -8.53 18.24 -1.77
N LEU A 255 -7.39 18.06 -1.07
CA LEU A 255 -6.21 17.45 -1.65
C LEU A 255 -6.46 15.98 -2.04
N TYR A 256 -7.17 15.23 -1.19
CA TYR A 256 -7.59 13.86 -1.51
C TYR A 256 -8.41 13.81 -2.80
N LEU A 257 -9.42 14.68 -2.97
CA LEU A 257 -10.23 14.75 -4.18
C LEU A 257 -9.43 15.13 -5.42
N GLU A 258 -8.45 16.04 -5.28
CA GLU A 258 -7.55 16.42 -6.38
C GLU A 258 -6.70 15.25 -6.86
N LEU A 259 -6.07 14.53 -5.92
CA LEU A 259 -5.28 13.33 -6.23
C LEU A 259 -6.14 12.21 -6.81
N GLN A 260 -7.37 12.07 -6.32
CA GLN A 260 -8.33 11.11 -6.86
C GLN A 260 -8.68 11.43 -8.31
N GLY A 261 -8.98 12.69 -8.62
CA GLY A 261 -9.23 13.14 -9.99
C GLY A 261 -8.07 12.85 -10.92
N GLN A 262 -6.85 13.22 -10.51
CA GLN A 262 -5.64 12.96 -11.30
C GLN A 262 -5.42 11.47 -11.57
N THR A 263 -5.65 10.62 -10.57
CA THR A 263 -5.44 9.17 -10.71
C THR A 263 -6.51 8.53 -11.60
N ILE A 264 -7.77 8.94 -11.46
CA ILE A 264 -8.85 8.49 -12.35
C ILE A 264 -8.56 8.90 -13.80
N ASP A 265 -8.05 10.11 -14.04
CA ASP A 265 -7.68 10.55 -15.38
C ASP A 265 -6.52 9.73 -15.98
N LEU A 266 -5.59 9.27 -15.15
CA LEU A 266 -4.51 8.36 -15.56
C LEU A 266 -4.97 6.90 -15.79
N GLU A 267 -6.14 6.53 -15.27
CA GLU A 267 -6.75 5.21 -15.43
C GLU A 267 -7.75 5.15 -16.59
N LYS A 268 -8.10 6.30 -17.19
CA LYS A 268 -8.88 6.32 -18.43
C LYS A 268 -8.09 5.65 -19.56
N PRO A 269 -8.68 4.68 -20.28
CA PRO A 269 -8.04 3.94 -21.35
C PRO A 269 -7.77 4.79 -22.60
#